data_AF-A0A1A6BJF4-F1
#
_entry.id   AF-A0A1A6BJF4-F1
#
_cell.length_a   1.000
_cell.length_b   1.000
_cell.length_c   1.000
_cell.angle_alpha   90.00
_cell.angle_beta   90.00
_cell.angle_gamma   90.00
#
_symmetry.space_group_name_H-M   'P 1'
#
loop_
_entity.id
_entity.type
_entity.pdbx_description
1 polymer ?
#
loop_
_entity_poly.entity_id
_entity_poly.type
_entity_poly.pdbx_seq_one_letter_code
_entity_poly.pdbx_strand_id
1 'polypeptide(L)' 'MSFVTTHPESLASAAGDLQTIGAAMDARTVAVAVPTAAVVPAAADEVSSLTAAQFAAHAQLYQAV' A
#
# COMPACT_ATOMS: atom_id res chain seq x y z
N MET A 1 35.67 -16.64 -19.77
CA MET A 1 34.80 -17.39 -18.83
C MET A 1 34.40 -16.43 -17.73
N SER A 2 33.11 -16.12 -17.57
CA SER A 2 32.64 -15.28 -16.47
C SER A 2 32.45 -16.16 -15.24
N PHE A 3 33.11 -15.81 -14.13
CA PHE A 3 32.87 -16.44 -12.83
C PHE A 3 31.90 -15.54 -12.05
N VAL A 4 30.75 -16.08 -11.66
CA VAL A 4 29.79 -15.39 -10.79
C VAL A 4 30.15 -15.73 -9.35
N THR A 5 30.64 -14.74 -8.60
CA THR A 5 30.82 -14.84 -7.15
C THR A 5 29.54 -14.37 -6.47
N THR A 6 28.92 -15.22 -5.65
CA THR A 6 27.75 -14.86 -4.84
C THR A 6 28.13 -14.80 -3.36
N HIS A 7 27.38 -14.02 -2.59
CA HIS A 7 27.50 -13.88 -1.13
C HIS A 7 26.16 -14.31 -0.49
N PRO A 8 25.92 -15.62 -0.31
CA PRO A 8 24.61 -16.15 0.10
C PRO A 8 24.08 -15.58 1.42
N GLU A 9 24.95 -15.37 2.39
CA GLU A 9 24.62 -14.78 3.69
C GLU A 9 24.14 -13.33 3.57
N SER A 10 24.80 -12.54 2.70
CA SER A 10 24.40 -11.16 2.43
C SER A 10 23.04 -11.10 1.72
N LEU A 11 22.78 -12.04 0.79
CA LEU A 11 21.49 -12.17 0.12
C LEU A 11 20.39 -12.61 1.10
N ALA A 12 20.70 -13.52 2.03
CA ALA A 12 19.75 -13.96 3.05
C ALA A 12 19.37 -12.83 4.01
N SER A 13 20.34 -11.99 4.44
CA SER A 13 20.07 -10.79 5.22
C SER A 13 19.14 -9.83 4.48
N ALA A 14 19.47 -9.50 3.23
CA ALA A 14 18.66 -8.60 2.42
C ALA A 14 17.24 -9.14 2.20
N ALA A 15 17.07 -10.45 2.01
CA ALA A 15 15.75 -11.07 1.91
C ALA A 15 14.95 -10.94 3.22
N GLY A 16 15.59 -11.10 4.38
CA GLY A 16 14.97 -10.89 5.69
C GLY A 16 14.54 -9.44 5.91
N ASP A 17 15.37 -8.49 5.50
CA ASP A 17 15.05 -7.06 5.57
C ASP A 17 13.84 -6.73 4.68
N LEU A 18 13.83 -7.22 3.43
CA LEU A 18 12.71 -7.02 2.50
C LEU A 18 11.42 -7.66 3.01
N GLN A 19 11.49 -8.85 3.61
CA GLN A 19 10.31 -9.49 4.22
C GLN A 19 9.76 -8.65 5.38
N THR A 20 10.64 -8.10 6.22
CA THR A 20 10.24 -7.22 7.33
C THR A 20 9.58 -5.94 6.83
N ILE A 21 10.15 -5.32 5.80
CA ILE A 21 9.58 -4.12 5.16
C ILE A 21 8.22 -4.44 4.53
N GLY A 22 8.11 -5.53 3.78
CA GLY A 22 6.85 -5.96 3.16
C GLY A 22 5.75 -6.17 4.19
N ALA A 23 6.03 -6.92 5.25
CA ALA A 23 5.07 -7.15 6.33
C ALA A 23 4.63 -5.85 7.02
N ALA A 24 5.55 -4.91 7.25
CA ALA A 24 5.23 -3.61 7.82
C ALA A 24 4.38 -2.74 6.88
N MET A 25 4.61 -2.82 5.57
CA MET A 25 3.81 -2.14 4.56
C MET A 25 2.39 -2.71 4.51
N ASP A 26 2.24 -4.02 4.44
CA ASP A 26 0.93 -4.69 4.40
C ASP A 26 0.10 -4.36 5.64
N ALA A 27 0.72 -4.41 6.83
CA ALA A 27 0.06 -4.07 8.08
C ALA A 27 -0.47 -2.62 8.07
N ARG A 28 0.29 -1.68 7.50
CA ARG A 28 -0.13 -0.28 7.36
C ARG A 28 -1.24 -0.11 6.34
N THR A 29 -1.10 -0.74 5.16
CA THR A 29 -2.09 -0.69 4.09
C THR A 29 -3.45 -1.18 4.57
N VAL A 30 -3.49 -2.29 5.32
CA VAL A 30 -4.72 -2.82 5.94
C VAL A 30 -5.26 -1.87 7.01
N ALA A 31 -4.40 -1.33 7.88
CA ALA A 31 -4.84 -0.41 8.93
C ALA A 31 -5.50 0.87 8.39
N VAL A 32 -5.08 1.35 7.21
CA VAL A 32 -5.60 2.58 6.60
C VAL A 32 -6.67 2.33 5.53
N ALA A 33 -7.00 1.07 5.21
CA ALA A 33 -7.95 0.73 4.16
C ALA A 33 -9.34 1.35 4.38
N VAL A 34 -9.89 1.18 5.59
CA VAL A 34 -11.20 1.74 5.96
C VAL A 34 -11.18 3.28 6.01
N PRO A 35 -10.27 3.94 6.76
CA PRO A 35 -10.31 5.40 6.87
C PRO A 35 -10.07 6.13 5.54
N THR A 36 -9.35 5.52 4.60
CA THR A 36 -9.14 6.10 3.25
C THR A 36 -10.33 5.87 2.32
N ALA A 37 -11.09 4.78 2.49
CA ALA A 37 -12.28 4.50 1.70
C ALA A 37 -13.56 5.17 2.23
N ALA A 38 -13.60 5.51 3.53
CA ALA A 38 -14.79 6.05 4.20
C ALA A 38 -14.79 7.59 4.32
N VAL A 39 -14.27 8.30 3.31
CA VAL A 39 -14.26 9.77 3.30
C VAL A 39 -15.69 10.31 3.21
N VAL A 40 -16.08 11.16 4.16
CA VAL A 40 -17.41 11.79 4.20
C VAL A 40 -17.39 13.06 3.34
N PRO A 41 -18.47 13.36 2.58
CA PRO A 41 -18.60 14.62 1.85
C PRO A 41 -18.40 15.85 2.77
N ALA A 42 -17.65 16.85 2.29
CA ALA A 42 -17.39 18.06 3.05
C ALA A 42 -18.65 18.92 3.28
N ALA A 43 -19.58 18.88 2.32
CA ALA A 43 -20.89 19.52 2.38
C ALA A 43 -21.94 18.68 1.64
N ALA A 44 -23.21 19.09 1.71
CA ALA A 44 -24.35 18.37 1.14
C ALA A 44 -24.53 18.57 -0.37
N ASP A 45 -23.66 19.37 -1.01
CA ASP A 45 -23.71 19.61 -2.45
C ASP A 45 -23.24 18.39 -3.25
N GLU A 46 -23.63 18.37 -4.52
CA GLU A 46 -23.32 17.28 -5.43
C GLU A 46 -21.82 17.15 -5.72
N VAL A 47 -21.06 18.25 -5.69
CA VAL A 47 -19.61 18.25 -5.96
C VAL A 47 -18.87 17.59 -4.81
N SER A 48 -19.22 17.93 -3.56
CA SER A 48 -18.69 17.30 -2.35
C SER A 48 -19.01 15.80 -2.31
N SER A 49 -20.23 15.43 -2.69
CA SER A 49 -20.68 14.04 -2.74
C SER A 49 -19.91 13.23 -3.79
N LEU A 50 -19.77 13.77 -5.00
CA LEU A 50 -19.01 13.13 -6.07
C LEU A 50 -17.52 12.98 -5.71
N THR A 51 -16.95 14.01 -5.10
CA THR A 51 -15.54 14.02 -4.68
C THR A 51 -15.26 12.95 -3.63
N ALA A 52 -16.14 12.81 -2.61
CA ALA A 52 -16.05 11.74 -1.62
C ALA A 52 -16.16 10.34 -2.24
N ALA A 53 -17.08 10.16 -3.19
CA ALA A 53 -17.22 8.91 -3.93
C ALA A 53 -15.98 8.58 -4.76
N GLN A 54 -15.32 9.59 -5.34
CA GLN A 54 -14.09 9.38 -6.12
C GLN A 54 -12.90 9.01 -5.23
N PHE A 55 -12.80 9.58 -4.03
CA PHE A 55 -11.81 9.14 -3.03
C PHE A 55 -12.04 7.69 -2.62
N ALA A 56 -13.29 7.30 -2.37
CA ALA A 56 -13.63 5.92 -2.04
C ALA A 56 -13.25 4.96 -3.19
N ALA A 57 -13.58 5.30 -4.44
CA ALA A 57 -13.19 4.51 -5.61
C ALA A 57 -11.67 4.38 -5.75
N HIS A 58 -10.92 5.48 -5.56
CA HIS A 58 -9.46 5.46 -5.61
C HIS A 58 -8.86 4.58 -4.50
N ALA A 59 -9.40 4.66 -3.28
CA ALA A 59 -8.97 3.81 -2.16
C ALA A 59 -9.18 2.32 -2.47
N GLN A 60 -10.32 1.95 -3.06
CA GLN A 60 -10.57 0.55 -3.46
C GLN A 60 -9.60 0.07 -4.54
N LEU A 61 -9.26 0.92 -5.51
CA LEU A 61 -8.27 0.59 -6.54
C LEU A 61 -6.87 0.43 -5.95
N TYR A 62 -6.48 1.29 -5.01
CA TYR A 62 -5.20 1.18 -4.30
C TYR A 62 -5.11 -0.12 -3.49
N GLN A 63 -6.18 -0.51 -2.80
CA GLN A 63 -6.22 -1.74 -1.99
C GLN A 63 -6.25 -3.04 -2.82
N ALA A 64 -6.50 -2.96 -4.12
CA ALA A 64 -6.49 -4.11 -5.01
C ALA A 64 -5.07 -4.48 -5.52
N VAL A 65 -4.06 -3.66 -5.19
CA VAL A 65 -2.65 -3.82 -5.61
C VAL A 65 -1.79 -4.14 -4.39
#